data_AF-A0A1V9EM68-F1
#
_entry.id   AF-A0A1V9EM68-F1
#
_cell.length_a   1.000
_cell.length_b   1.000
_cell.length_c   1.000
_cell.angle_alpha   90.00
_cell.angle_beta   90.00
_cell.angle_gamma   90.00
#
_symmetry.space_group_name_H-M   'P 1'
#
loop_
_entity.id
_entity.type
_entity.pdbx_description
1 polymer ?
#
loop_
_entity_poly.entity_id
_entity_poly.type
_entity_poly.pdbx_seq_one_letter_code
_entity_poly.pdbx_strand_id
1 'polypeptide(L)'
;MKRLLVVTAFFAVKHLQAQRNSDVVDYVNTYKEIAIREEQRSGVPAAITLAQGIHESMAGKSDLVLKSNNHFGIKCQATWKGEKVYHDDDARGECFRKYDKPEQSYIDHSDFLKNGTRYAFLFQLDPTNYSDWANGLKKAGYATNPKYPQILIKYIEDYNLQQYTLIAMGKISPNDEVLAGGGKPVNIGTGVVIQVPVGPKPVVEYPIGEFKINRTKVIFAKAGTSLLGIAKQFDVSLRHLLDFNEFSEDEDDVLAQDQLVFVQRKRREGPQEFHIVLPGETLYDISQSEGIRLENLINLNRLQDQGEPAIGEKLYLQDKAPEMPKLAKDVVYVAPTPVPPVVVPTPTQITPANSSATAGTIHIVSEKETLFSIAKKYSITVEQLKEWNKLAGNELKVGQELVIYKN
;
A
#
# COMPACT_ATOMS: atom_id res chain seq x y z
N MET A 1 -50.15 -22.34 28.69
CA MET A 1 -49.55 -23.28 27.71
C MET A 1 -49.88 -22.71 26.33
N LYS A 2 -48.98 -22.38 25.38
CA LYS A 2 -47.57 -22.62 25.12
C LYS A 2 -47.01 -21.41 24.34
N ARG A 3 -45.74 -21.07 24.58
CA ARG A 3 -44.94 -20.17 23.74
C ARG A 3 -44.60 -20.88 22.42
N LEU A 4 -44.62 -20.19 21.28
CA LEU A 4 -43.93 -20.64 20.07
C LEU A 4 -43.06 -19.49 19.55
N LEU A 5 -41.75 -19.69 19.67
CA LEU A 5 -40.70 -18.87 19.08
C LEU A 5 -40.67 -19.09 17.57
N VAL A 6 -40.74 -18.01 16.79
CA VAL A 6 -40.23 -17.99 15.41
C VAL A 6 -39.05 -17.02 15.42
N VAL A 7 -37.86 -17.57 15.62
CA VAL A 7 -36.59 -16.90 15.33
C VAL A 7 -36.00 -17.65 14.15
N THR A 8 -36.03 -17.06 12.96
CA THR A 8 -35.14 -17.42 11.84
C THR A 8 -35.32 -16.40 10.72
N ALA A 9 -34.40 -15.43 10.63
CA ALA A 9 -33.97 -14.77 9.37
C ALA A 9 -32.98 -13.63 9.68
N PHE A 10 -31.75 -13.94 10.15
CA PHE A 10 -30.68 -12.92 10.20
C PHE A 10 -29.27 -13.46 9.89
N PHE A 11 -29.16 -14.60 9.19
CA PHE A 11 -27.87 -15.20 8.82
C PHE A 11 -27.57 -15.24 7.30
N ALA A 12 -28.45 -14.72 6.43
CA ALA A 12 -28.27 -14.84 4.98
C ALA A 12 -27.39 -13.75 4.32
N VAL A 13 -27.10 -12.63 5.01
CA VAL A 13 -26.41 -11.48 4.36
C VAL A 13 -24.89 -11.63 4.34
N LYS A 14 -24.27 -12.30 5.32
CA LYS A 14 -22.81 -12.44 5.39
C LYS A 14 -22.23 -13.45 4.38
N HIS A 15 -23.00 -14.46 3.97
CA HIS A 15 -22.54 -15.43 2.98
C HIS A 15 -22.41 -14.85 1.56
N LEU A 16 -23.30 -13.93 1.16
CA LEU A 16 -23.24 -13.31 -0.18
C LEU A 16 -22.02 -12.40 -0.38
N GLN A 17 -21.54 -11.71 0.66
CA GLN A 17 -20.36 -10.84 0.55
C GLN A 17 -19.05 -11.63 0.49
N ALA A 18 -18.93 -12.73 1.25
CA ALA A 18 -17.76 -13.61 1.21
C ALA A 18 -17.65 -14.35 -0.15
N GLN A 19 -18.78 -14.84 -0.68
CA GLN A 19 -18.85 -15.52 -1.98
C GLN A 19 -18.51 -14.58 -3.15
N ARG A 20 -18.94 -13.30 -3.10
CA ARG A 20 -18.57 -12.30 -4.11
C ARG A 20 -17.07 -12.03 -4.15
N ASN A 21 -16.36 -12.18 -3.03
CA ASN A 21 -14.92 -11.94 -2.98
C ASN A 21 -14.12 -13.09 -3.63
N SER A 22 -14.55 -14.34 -3.46
CA SER A 22 -13.91 -15.49 -4.13
C SER A 22 -14.16 -15.50 -5.65
N ASP A 23 -15.35 -15.11 -6.10
CA ASP A 23 -15.65 -15.09 -7.54
C ASP A 23 -14.77 -14.10 -8.32
N VAL A 24 -14.54 -12.90 -7.75
CA VAL A 24 -13.66 -11.88 -8.37
C VAL A 24 -12.22 -12.38 -8.44
N VAL A 25 -11.78 -13.03 -7.38
CA VAL A 25 -10.46 -13.67 -7.29
C VAL A 25 -10.28 -14.72 -8.39
N ASP A 26 -11.22 -15.65 -8.50
CA ASP A 26 -11.17 -16.73 -9.49
C ASP A 26 -11.19 -16.16 -10.90
N TYR A 27 -12.00 -15.13 -11.13
CA TYR A 27 -12.05 -14.41 -12.39
C TYR A 27 -10.69 -13.83 -12.77
N VAL A 28 -10.05 -13.09 -11.86
CA VAL A 28 -8.73 -12.50 -12.10
C VAL A 28 -7.71 -13.59 -12.42
N ASN A 29 -7.66 -14.65 -11.61
CA ASN A 29 -6.72 -15.77 -11.81
C ASN A 29 -6.93 -16.46 -13.16
N THR A 30 -8.18 -16.56 -13.61
CA THR A 30 -8.54 -17.17 -14.90
C THR A 30 -8.12 -16.31 -16.09
N TYR A 31 -8.28 -14.99 -16.00
CA TYR A 31 -8.20 -14.10 -17.18
C TYR A 31 -7.01 -13.14 -17.20
N LYS A 32 -6.19 -13.07 -16.14
CA LYS A 32 -5.03 -12.17 -16.05
C LYS A 32 -4.07 -12.29 -17.24
N GLU A 33 -3.77 -13.50 -17.69
CA GLU A 33 -2.82 -13.74 -18.80
C GLU A 33 -3.38 -13.21 -20.13
N ILE A 34 -4.69 -13.31 -20.31
CA ILE A 34 -5.38 -12.76 -21.48
C ILE A 34 -5.26 -11.23 -21.45
N ALA A 35 -5.57 -10.61 -20.32
CA ALA A 35 -5.49 -9.16 -20.16
C ALA A 35 -4.06 -8.62 -20.36
N ILE A 36 -3.04 -9.32 -19.88
CA ILE A 36 -1.62 -8.98 -20.10
C ILE A 36 -1.28 -8.98 -21.59
N ARG A 37 -1.61 -10.07 -22.31
CA ARG A 37 -1.35 -10.16 -23.76
C ARG A 37 -2.11 -9.11 -24.54
N GLU A 38 -3.33 -8.79 -24.10
CA GLU A 38 -4.15 -7.78 -24.74
C GLU A 38 -3.61 -6.36 -24.52
N GLU A 39 -3.03 -6.05 -23.36
CA GLU A 39 -2.31 -4.80 -23.19
C GLU A 39 -1.12 -4.70 -24.16
N GLN A 40 -0.30 -5.75 -24.25
CA GLN A 40 0.84 -5.79 -25.17
C GLN A 40 0.42 -5.62 -26.63
N ARG A 41 -0.72 -6.21 -27.03
CA ARG A 41 -1.24 -6.17 -28.39
C ARG A 41 -1.93 -4.84 -28.72
N SER A 42 -2.74 -4.34 -27.79
CA SER A 42 -3.69 -3.26 -28.06
C SER A 42 -3.26 -1.91 -27.46
N GLY A 43 -2.54 -1.92 -26.36
CA GLY A 43 -2.24 -0.75 -25.53
C GLY A 43 -3.33 -0.43 -24.49
N VAL A 44 -4.39 -1.23 -24.38
CA VAL A 44 -5.40 -1.08 -23.30
C VAL A 44 -4.84 -1.69 -22.01
N PRO A 45 -4.75 -0.94 -20.90
CA PRO A 45 -4.16 -1.47 -19.67
C PRO A 45 -4.87 -2.73 -19.17
N ALA A 46 -4.12 -3.78 -18.85
CA ALA A 46 -4.59 -5.03 -18.29
C ALA A 46 -5.41 -4.82 -17.02
N ALA A 47 -5.02 -3.87 -16.16
CA ALA A 47 -5.77 -3.49 -14.96
C ALA A 47 -7.18 -2.97 -15.29
N ILE A 48 -7.29 -2.15 -16.35
CA ILE A 48 -8.57 -1.62 -16.85
C ILE A 48 -9.41 -2.75 -17.44
N THR A 49 -8.81 -3.57 -18.31
CA THR A 49 -9.48 -4.72 -18.92
C THR A 49 -10.02 -5.69 -17.88
N LEU A 50 -9.25 -6.03 -16.84
CA LEU A 50 -9.71 -6.90 -15.76
C LEU A 50 -10.81 -6.24 -14.91
N ALA A 51 -10.68 -4.97 -14.55
CA ALA A 51 -11.68 -4.27 -13.76
C ALA A 51 -13.02 -4.15 -14.49
N GLN A 52 -12.99 -3.81 -15.79
CA GLN A 52 -14.18 -3.80 -16.64
C GLN A 52 -14.72 -5.21 -16.77
N GLY A 53 -13.88 -6.20 -17.07
CA GLY A 53 -14.27 -7.61 -17.13
C GLY A 53 -15.00 -8.06 -15.87
N ILE A 54 -14.48 -7.77 -14.67
CA ILE A 54 -15.12 -8.08 -13.40
C ILE A 54 -16.48 -7.40 -13.28
N HIS A 55 -16.54 -6.09 -13.54
CA HIS A 55 -17.75 -5.29 -13.37
C HIS A 55 -18.86 -5.69 -14.35
N GLU A 56 -18.56 -5.74 -15.65
CA GLU A 56 -19.52 -5.98 -16.73
C GLU A 56 -20.04 -7.43 -16.72
N SER A 57 -19.18 -8.40 -16.35
CA SER A 57 -19.54 -9.82 -16.38
C SER A 57 -20.09 -10.36 -15.06
N MET A 58 -20.15 -9.54 -14.01
CA MET A 58 -20.34 -9.98 -12.61
C MET A 58 -19.33 -11.07 -12.23
N ALA A 59 -18.04 -10.81 -12.47
CA ALA A 59 -16.96 -11.79 -12.29
C ALA A 59 -17.26 -13.14 -12.99
N GLY A 60 -17.77 -13.07 -14.22
CA GLY A 60 -18.06 -14.22 -15.08
C GLY A 60 -19.36 -14.96 -14.74
N LYS A 61 -20.18 -14.43 -13.83
CA LYS A 61 -21.43 -15.10 -13.38
C LYS A 61 -22.68 -14.60 -14.09
N SER A 62 -22.61 -13.55 -14.90
CA SER A 62 -23.78 -13.05 -15.61
C SER A 62 -24.30 -14.07 -16.64
N ASP A 63 -25.63 -14.08 -16.82
CA ASP A 63 -26.32 -14.90 -17.81
C ASP A 63 -25.78 -14.71 -19.23
N LEU A 64 -25.40 -13.47 -19.57
CA LEU A 64 -24.84 -13.14 -20.88
C LEU A 64 -23.52 -13.88 -21.09
N VAL A 65 -22.59 -13.81 -20.13
CA VAL A 65 -21.28 -14.49 -20.23
C VAL A 65 -21.45 -15.99 -20.30
N LEU A 66 -22.29 -16.58 -19.44
CA LEU A 66 -22.51 -18.03 -19.42
C LEU A 66 -23.07 -18.59 -20.73
N LYS A 67 -23.82 -17.78 -21.49
CA LYS A 67 -24.43 -18.18 -22.78
C LYS A 67 -23.56 -17.85 -23.99
N SER A 68 -22.61 -16.92 -23.87
CA SER A 68 -21.97 -16.31 -25.05
C SER A 68 -20.49 -15.99 -24.94
N ASN A 69 -19.86 -16.20 -23.78
CA ASN A 69 -18.50 -15.75 -23.47
C ASN A 69 -18.29 -14.25 -23.72
N ASN A 70 -19.33 -13.42 -23.65
CA ASN A 70 -19.22 -11.96 -23.87
C ASN A 70 -18.99 -11.23 -22.55
N HIS A 71 -17.72 -11.07 -22.17
CA HIS A 71 -17.34 -10.50 -20.86
C HIS A 71 -17.58 -9.00 -20.71
N PHE A 72 -17.77 -8.28 -21.82
CA PHE A 72 -17.79 -6.81 -21.84
C PHE A 72 -19.11 -6.24 -22.38
N GLY A 73 -20.13 -7.08 -22.54
CA GLY A 73 -21.44 -6.65 -23.02
C GLY A 73 -21.42 -6.05 -24.43
N ILE A 74 -20.53 -6.52 -25.31
CA ILE A 74 -20.38 -5.91 -26.65
C ILE A 74 -21.61 -6.23 -27.49
N LYS A 75 -22.38 -5.19 -27.83
CA LYS A 75 -23.58 -5.26 -28.66
C LYS A 75 -23.23 -5.58 -30.13
N CYS A 76 -24.16 -6.21 -30.83
CA CYS A 76 -24.05 -6.44 -32.26
C CYS A 76 -24.08 -5.09 -32.99
N GLN A 77 -22.99 -4.75 -33.69
CA GLN A 77 -23.02 -3.65 -34.64
C GLN A 77 -23.54 -4.16 -36.00
N ALA A 78 -23.97 -3.25 -36.88
CA ALA A 78 -24.46 -3.63 -38.22
C ALA A 78 -23.45 -4.44 -39.04
N THR A 79 -22.16 -4.31 -38.73
CA THR A 79 -21.04 -5.01 -39.37
C THR A 79 -20.72 -6.38 -38.77
N TRP A 80 -21.35 -6.75 -37.64
CA TRP A 80 -21.10 -8.03 -36.98
C TRP A 80 -21.72 -9.19 -37.77
N LYS A 81 -20.87 -10.12 -38.21
CA LYS A 81 -21.27 -11.33 -38.97
C LYS A 81 -21.14 -12.63 -38.18
N GLY A 82 -20.61 -12.57 -36.96
CA GLY A 82 -20.41 -13.73 -36.11
C GLY A 82 -21.70 -14.18 -35.42
N GLU A 83 -21.58 -15.18 -34.55
CA GLU A 83 -22.70 -15.65 -33.75
C GLU A 83 -23.23 -14.54 -32.81
N LYS A 84 -24.49 -14.66 -32.41
CA LYS A 84 -25.17 -13.68 -31.56
C LYS A 84 -26.06 -14.36 -30.53
N VAL A 85 -26.27 -13.69 -29.42
CA VAL A 85 -27.30 -14.02 -28.43
C VAL A 85 -28.18 -12.80 -28.21
N TYR A 86 -29.43 -13.03 -27.84
CA TYR A 86 -30.34 -11.96 -27.44
C TYR A 86 -30.49 -11.96 -25.92
N HIS A 87 -30.35 -10.79 -25.32
CA HIS A 87 -30.48 -10.58 -23.88
C HIS A 87 -31.20 -9.26 -23.63
N ASP A 88 -32.02 -9.21 -22.59
CA ASP A 88 -32.68 -7.98 -22.17
C ASP A 88 -31.74 -7.25 -21.21
N ASP A 89 -31.20 -6.10 -21.60
CA ASP A 89 -30.27 -5.30 -20.78
C ASP A 89 -30.82 -3.87 -20.59
N ASP A 90 -30.58 -2.97 -21.54
CA ASP A 90 -31.19 -1.63 -21.57
C ASP A 90 -32.57 -1.65 -22.23
N ALA A 91 -32.74 -2.52 -23.23
CA ALA A 91 -33.98 -2.74 -23.96
C ALA A 91 -34.25 -4.23 -24.16
N ARG A 92 -35.52 -4.55 -24.44
CA ARG A 92 -35.91 -5.94 -24.70
C ARG A 92 -35.35 -6.42 -26.05
N GLY A 93 -34.74 -7.58 -26.06
CA GLY A 93 -34.23 -8.25 -27.25
C GLY A 93 -32.99 -7.60 -27.84
N GLU A 94 -32.12 -7.02 -27.02
CA GLU A 94 -30.86 -6.48 -27.50
C GLU A 94 -29.93 -7.60 -27.99
N CYS A 95 -29.25 -7.33 -29.11
CA CYS A 95 -28.33 -8.27 -29.73
C CYS A 95 -26.94 -8.07 -29.15
N PHE A 96 -26.35 -9.16 -28.66
CA PHE A 96 -24.97 -9.21 -28.17
C PHE A 96 -24.16 -10.21 -29.00
N ARG A 97 -22.89 -9.88 -29.21
CA ARG A 97 -21.95 -10.77 -29.88
C ARG A 97 -21.76 -12.04 -29.04
N LYS A 98 -21.65 -13.19 -29.71
CA LYS A 98 -21.34 -14.48 -29.10
C LYS A 98 -19.99 -14.97 -29.59
N TYR A 99 -19.23 -15.54 -28.67
CA TYR A 99 -17.87 -16.01 -28.88
C TYR A 99 -17.72 -17.46 -28.43
N ASP A 100 -16.83 -18.18 -29.10
CA ASP A 100 -16.53 -19.58 -28.76
C ASP A 100 -15.69 -19.68 -27.48
N LYS A 101 -14.85 -18.66 -27.22
CA LYS A 101 -13.94 -18.61 -26.07
C LYS A 101 -13.89 -17.20 -25.46
N PRO A 102 -13.68 -17.06 -24.14
CA PRO A 102 -13.51 -15.76 -23.48
C PRO A 102 -12.48 -14.85 -24.16
N GLU A 103 -11.34 -15.40 -24.58
CA GLU A 103 -10.25 -14.70 -25.29
C GLU A 103 -10.77 -13.83 -26.45
N GLN A 104 -11.72 -14.33 -27.24
CA GLN A 104 -12.24 -13.60 -28.39
C GLN A 104 -13.01 -12.34 -27.97
N SER A 105 -13.71 -12.38 -26.82
CA SER A 105 -14.38 -11.20 -26.28
C SER A 105 -13.40 -10.17 -25.72
N TYR A 106 -12.26 -10.61 -25.18
CA TYR A 106 -11.18 -9.74 -24.74
C TYR A 106 -10.51 -9.04 -25.93
N ILE A 107 -10.23 -9.80 -27.01
CA ILE A 107 -9.70 -9.24 -28.27
C ILE A 107 -10.65 -8.19 -28.86
N ASP A 108 -11.93 -8.52 -28.98
CA ASP A 108 -12.94 -7.62 -29.54
C ASP A 108 -13.15 -6.37 -28.67
N HIS A 109 -13.09 -6.50 -27.35
CA HIS A 109 -13.12 -5.37 -26.42
C HIS A 109 -11.93 -4.43 -26.63
N SER A 110 -10.71 -4.99 -26.65
CA SER A 110 -9.50 -4.22 -26.86
C SER A 110 -9.49 -3.51 -28.21
N ASP A 111 -9.94 -4.19 -29.28
CA ASP A 111 -10.06 -3.61 -30.62
C ASP A 111 -11.14 -2.53 -30.69
N PHE A 112 -12.26 -2.71 -29.97
CA PHE A 112 -13.30 -1.70 -29.84
C PHE A 112 -12.77 -0.39 -29.22
N LEU A 113 -11.98 -0.49 -28.15
CA LEU A 113 -11.33 0.68 -27.55
C LEU A 113 -10.25 1.26 -28.45
N LYS A 114 -9.35 0.43 -28.99
CA LYS A 114 -8.22 0.87 -29.81
C LYS A 114 -8.64 1.56 -31.11
N ASN A 115 -9.66 1.02 -31.79
CA ASN A 115 -10.10 1.53 -33.09
C ASN A 115 -11.19 2.61 -32.97
N GLY A 116 -11.78 2.79 -31.78
CA GLY A 116 -12.82 3.80 -31.56
C GLY A 116 -12.24 5.20 -31.48
N THR A 117 -12.58 6.07 -32.43
CA THR A 117 -12.08 7.46 -32.50
C THR A 117 -12.32 8.26 -31.21
N ARG A 118 -13.44 8.02 -30.52
CA ARG A 118 -13.76 8.66 -29.23
C ARG A 118 -12.84 8.24 -28.08
N TYR A 119 -12.18 7.09 -28.19
CA TYR A 119 -11.27 6.54 -27.19
C TYR A 119 -9.79 6.81 -27.51
N ALA A 120 -9.48 7.32 -28.70
CA ALA A 120 -8.10 7.50 -29.15
C ALA A 120 -7.22 8.31 -28.18
N PHE A 121 -7.79 9.29 -27.47
CA PHE A 121 -7.06 10.10 -26.50
C PHE A 121 -6.62 9.29 -25.25
N LEU A 122 -7.27 8.17 -24.94
CA LEU A 122 -6.89 7.31 -23.82
C LEU A 122 -5.49 6.72 -24.03
N PHE A 123 -5.14 6.42 -25.27
CA PHE A 123 -3.83 5.86 -25.63
C PHE A 123 -2.68 6.88 -25.58
N GLN A 124 -2.98 8.14 -25.25
CA GLN A 124 -1.98 9.16 -24.93
C GLN A 124 -1.70 9.26 -23.42
N LEU A 125 -2.54 8.62 -22.59
CA LEU A 125 -2.37 8.56 -21.15
C LEU A 125 -1.33 7.50 -20.79
N ASP A 126 -0.65 7.69 -19.66
CA ASP A 126 0.22 6.66 -19.09
C ASP A 126 -0.63 5.42 -18.75
N PRO A 127 -0.31 4.22 -19.29
CA PRO A 127 -1.02 2.98 -18.99
C PRO A 127 -1.07 2.65 -17.49
N THR A 128 -0.08 3.10 -16.71
CA THR A 128 -0.02 2.87 -15.26
C THR A 128 -0.97 3.76 -14.46
N ASN A 129 -1.47 4.86 -15.05
CA ASN A 129 -2.44 5.74 -14.41
C ASN A 129 -3.87 5.27 -14.70
N TYR A 130 -4.26 4.20 -14.02
CA TYR A 130 -5.58 3.60 -14.17
C TYR A 130 -6.73 4.55 -13.76
N SER A 131 -6.47 5.55 -12.90
CA SER A 131 -7.47 6.55 -12.52
C SER A 131 -7.82 7.44 -13.71
N ASP A 132 -6.83 7.94 -14.45
CA ASP A 132 -7.05 8.76 -15.64
C ASP A 132 -7.71 7.94 -16.76
N TRP A 133 -7.31 6.67 -16.92
CA TRP A 133 -7.99 5.76 -17.85
C TRP A 133 -9.47 5.55 -17.50
N ALA A 134 -9.79 5.27 -16.23
CA ALA A 134 -11.17 5.05 -15.78
C ALA A 134 -12.05 6.31 -15.96
N ASN A 135 -11.51 7.48 -15.61
CA ASN A 135 -12.19 8.77 -15.83
C ASN A 135 -12.32 9.09 -17.33
N GLY A 136 -11.29 8.78 -18.11
CA GLY A 136 -11.27 8.94 -19.55
C GLY A 136 -12.30 8.07 -20.25
N LEU A 137 -12.45 6.80 -19.87
CA LEU A 137 -13.48 5.89 -20.39
C LEU A 137 -14.89 6.47 -20.16
N LYS A 138 -15.15 7.00 -18.97
CA LYS A 138 -16.41 7.69 -18.66
C LYS A 138 -16.60 8.93 -19.53
N LYS A 139 -15.57 9.76 -19.67
CA LYS A 139 -15.58 10.96 -20.52
C LYS A 139 -15.83 10.63 -22.00
N ALA A 140 -15.26 9.53 -22.48
CA ALA A 140 -15.43 9.02 -23.85
C ALA A 140 -16.81 8.37 -24.08
N GLY A 141 -17.65 8.26 -23.04
CA GLY A 141 -19.00 7.72 -23.13
C GLY A 141 -19.05 6.19 -23.14
N TYR A 142 -18.08 5.50 -22.53
CA TYR A 142 -18.16 4.05 -22.35
C TYR A 142 -19.35 3.64 -21.47
N ALA A 143 -19.58 4.36 -20.37
CA ALA A 143 -20.68 4.10 -19.43
C ALA A 143 -21.47 5.37 -19.10
N THR A 144 -22.77 5.23 -18.86
CA THR A 144 -23.65 6.34 -18.45
C THR A 144 -23.57 6.60 -16.95
N ASN A 145 -23.31 5.57 -16.13
CA ASN A 145 -23.20 5.67 -14.68
C ASN A 145 -22.10 6.67 -14.25
N PRO A 146 -22.42 7.72 -13.47
CA PRO A 146 -21.42 8.69 -13.01
C PRO A 146 -20.37 8.10 -12.05
N LYS A 147 -20.68 6.99 -11.37
CA LYS A 147 -19.77 6.30 -10.45
C LYS A 147 -18.86 5.27 -11.12
N TYR A 148 -18.96 5.12 -12.44
CA TYR A 148 -18.22 4.10 -13.18
C TYR A 148 -16.70 4.16 -12.94
N PRO A 149 -16.04 5.34 -12.99
CA PRO A 149 -14.61 5.40 -12.72
C PRO A 149 -14.23 4.89 -11.32
N GLN A 150 -14.98 5.28 -10.30
CA GLN A 150 -14.72 4.88 -8.91
C GLN A 150 -14.93 3.38 -8.68
N ILE A 151 -15.86 2.77 -9.42
CA ILE A 151 -16.07 1.32 -9.37
C ILE A 151 -14.85 0.59 -9.94
N LEU A 152 -14.34 1.02 -11.10
CA LEU A 152 -13.15 0.41 -11.68
C LEU A 152 -11.92 0.60 -10.80
N ILE A 153 -11.67 1.83 -10.34
CA ILE A 153 -10.57 2.16 -9.41
C ILE A 153 -10.64 1.26 -8.18
N LYS A 154 -11.83 1.09 -7.61
CA LYS A 154 -12.02 0.21 -6.44
C LYS A 154 -11.63 -1.24 -6.74
N TYR A 155 -12.05 -1.81 -7.87
CA TYR A 155 -11.63 -3.18 -8.22
C TYR A 155 -10.12 -3.28 -8.43
N ILE A 156 -9.51 -2.26 -9.04
CA ILE A 156 -8.07 -2.23 -9.26
C ILE A 156 -7.33 -2.23 -7.93
N GLU A 157 -7.72 -1.35 -7.00
CA GLU A 157 -7.09 -1.22 -5.69
C GLU A 157 -7.36 -2.40 -4.77
N ASP A 158 -8.61 -2.87 -4.67
CA ASP A 158 -8.99 -3.98 -3.78
C ASP A 158 -8.30 -5.30 -4.18
N TYR A 159 -8.07 -5.53 -5.48
CA TYR A 159 -7.51 -6.76 -6.03
C TYR A 159 -6.11 -6.61 -6.63
N ASN A 160 -5.47 -5.46 -6.40
CA ASN A 160 -4.12 -5.13 -6.87
C ASN A 160 -3.94 -5.35 -8.39
N LEU A 161 -4.94 -5.00 -9.22
CA LEU A 161 -4.93 -5.33 -10.65
C LEU A 161 -3.86 -4.58 -11.45
N GLN A 162 -3.37 -3.45 -10.93
CA GLN A 162 -2.30 -2.63 -11.53
C GLN A 162 -1.01 -3.43 -11.77
N GLN A 163 -0.76 -4.48 -11.00
CA GLN A 163 0.40 -5.36 -11.20
C GLN A 163 0.40 -6.00 -12.60
N TYR A 164 -0.77 -6.36 -13.14
CA TYR A 164 -0.86 -6.99 -14.45
C TYR A 164 -0.51 -6.03 -15.59
N THR A 165 -0.76 -4.73 -15.40
CA THR A 165 -0.29 -3.71 -16.33
C THR A 165 1.23 -3.57 -16.28
N LEU A 166 1.82 -3.60 -15.09
CA LEU A 166 3.27 -3.60 -14.95
C LEU A 166 3.92 -4.84 -15.57
N ILE A 167 3.31 -6.02 -15.45
CA ILE A 167 3.77 -7.26 -16.11
C ILE A 167 3.73 -7.10 -17.63
N ALA A 168 2.60 -6.61 -18.18
CA ALA A 168 2.45 -6.42 -19.61
C ALA A 168 3.50 -5.46 -20.20
N MET A 169 3.82 -4.38 -19.47
CA MET A 169 4.87 -3.42 -19.83
C MET A 169 6.30 -3.96 -19.64
N GLY A 170 6.48 -5.18 -19.13
CA GLY A 170 7.80 -5.75 -18.83
C GLY A 170 8.51 -5.07 -17.64
N LYS A 171 7.77 -4.37 -16.78
CA LYS A 171 8.30 -3.67 -15.60
C LYS A 171 8.49 -4.59 -14.39
N ILE A 172 7.74 -5.69 -14.31
CA ILE A 172 7.84 -6.73 -13.27
C ILE A 172 7.70 -8.15 -13.87
N SER A 173 8.29 -9.17 -13.24
CA SER A 173 8.31 -10.56 -13.72
C SER A 173 7.03 -11.36 -13.34
N PRO A 174 6.51 -12.27 -14.20
CA PRO A 174 5.31 -13.09 -13.90
C PRO A 174 5.49 -14.18 -12.82
N ASN A 175 6.73 -14.51 -12.43
CA ASN A 175 7.04 -15.71 -11.63
C ASN A 175 6.78 -15.57 -10.12
N ASP A 176 6.50 -14.38 -9.62
CA ASP A 176 6.10 -14.24 -8.22
C ASP A 176 4.57 -14.43 -8.17
N GLU A 177 4.07 -15.30 -7.29
CA GLU A 177 2.69 -15.82 -7.31
C GLU A 177 1.61 -14.71 -7.31
N VAL A 178 1.22 -14.30 -8.51
CA VAL A 178 0.13 -13.36 -8.75
C VAL A 178 -1.21 -14.10 -8.62
N LEU A 179 -1.63 -14.46 -7.42
CA LEU A 179 -2.97 -15.00 -7.19
C LEU A 179 -3.82 -13.94 -6.47
N ALA A 180 -4.90 -13.52 -7.13
CA ALA A 180 -5.96 -12.86 -6.40
C ALA A 180 -6.46 -13.83 -5.31
N GLY A 181 -6.67 -13.35 -4.08
CA GLY A 181 -7.47 -14.02 -3.04
C GLY A 181 -6.82 -15.05 -2.12
N GLY A 182 -5.51 -15.27 -2.21
CA GLY A 182 -4.76 -16.10 -1.26
C GLY A 182 -3.86 -15.28 -0.34
N GLY A 183 -4.42 -14.57 0.64
CA GLY A 183 -3.63 -13.83 1.63
C GLY A 183 -3.14 -12.45 1.16
N LYS A 184 -2.66 -11.66 2.12
CA LYS A 184 -2.20 -10.27 1.99
C LYS A 184 -1.32 -10.06 0.73
N PRO A 185 -1.31 -8.85 0.13
CA PRO A 185 -0.51 -8.56 -1.06
C PRO A 185 0.93 -9.04 -0.87
N VAL A 186 1.33 -10.03 -1.68
CA VAL A 186 2.70 -10.52 -1.78
C VAL A 186 3.44 -9.65 -2.78
N ASN A 187 4.66 -9.28 -2.39
CA ASN A 187 5.46 -8.19 -2.94
C ASN A 187 6.42 -8.75 -4.00
N ILE A 188 6.04 -8.71 -5.26
CA ILE A 188 6.79 -9.24 -6.43
C ILE A 188 8.06 -8.40 -6.69
N GLY A 189 9.22 -9.05 -6.78
CA GLY A 189 10.54 -8.47 -6.94
C GLY A 189 10.97 -8.29 -8.39
N THR A 190 11.70 -7.19 -8.61
CA THR A 190 12.47 -6.79 -9.80
C THR A 190 11.63 -6.31 -11.01
N GLY A 191 11.58 -5.03 -11.40
CA GLY A 191 12.22 -3.81 -10.94
C GLY A 191 11.18 -2.87 -10.31
N VAL A 192 11.31 -2.70 -9.01
CA VAL A 192 10.39 -1.95 -8.19
C VAL A 192 10.71 -0.45 -8.36
N VAL A 193 9.94 0.25 -9.19
CA VAL A 193 9.91 1.72 -9.18
C VAL A 193 9.09 2.14 -7.96
N ILE A 194 9.74 2.28 -6.82
CA ILE A 194 9.08 2.89 -5.66
C ILE A 194 9.14 4.40 -5.85
N GLN A 195 7.99 5.02 -6.11
CA GLN A 195 7.81 6.44 -5.86
C GLN A 195 7.73 6.66 -4.35
N VAL A 196 8.85 6.50 -3.65
CA VAL A 196 9.00 7.06 -2.30
C VAL A 196 9.47 8.49 -2.51
N PRO A 197 8.99 9.48 -1.74
CA PRO A 197 9.76 10.70 -1.61
C PRO A 197 11.18 10.29 -1.21
N VAL A 198 12.16 10.53 -2.09
CA VAL A 198 13.58 10.53 -1.74
C VAL A 198 13.79 11.77 -0.89
N GLY A 199 13.19 11.74 0.30
CA GLY A 199 13.30 12.76 1.32
C GLY A 199 14.46 12.40 2.24
N PRO A 200 15.07 13.38 2.89
CA PRO A 200 16.04 13.11 3.94
C PRO A 200 15.39 12.25 5.04
N LYS A 201 16.20 11.40 5.68
CA LYS A 201 15.80 10.67 6.90
C LYS A 201 15.09 11.63 7.86
N PRO A 202 13.90 11.29 8.39
CA PRO A 202 13.22 12.14 9.36
C PRO A 202 14.14 12.49 10.53
N VAL A 203 14.22 13.78 10.86
CA VAL A 203 15.01 14.24 12.01
C VAL A 203 14.24 13.92 13.29
N VAL A 204 14.75 12.98 14.07
CA VAL A 204 14.19 12.60 15.37
C VAL A 204 14.90 13.39 16.46
N GLU A 205 14.12 14.13 17.27
CA GLU A 205 14.65 14.79 18.47
C GLU A 205 14.70 13.79 19.63
N TYR A 206 15.89 13.62 20.22
CA TYR A 206 16.09 12.75 21.39
C TYR A 206 16.18 13.55 22.68
N PRO A 207 15.73 12.97 23.81
CA PRO A 207 15.89 13.60 25.12
C PRO A 207 17.36 13.90 25.44
N ILE A 208 17.58 15.01 26.16
CA ILE A 208 18.90 15.33 26.72
C ILE A 208 19.16 14.37 27.89
N GLY A 209 20.33 13.73 27.89
CA GLY A 209 20.77 12.84 28.97
C GLY A 209 20.40 11.37 28.74
N GLU A 210 20.37 10.58 29.81
CA GLU A 210 20.04 9.15 29.77
C GLU A 210 18.54 8.92 29.55
N PHE A 211 18.22 8.06 28.59
CA PHE A 211 16.88 7.50 28.41
C PHE A 211 16.97 6.02 28.01
N LYS A 212 15.84 5.41 27.64
CA LYS A 212 15.79 3.99 27.25
C LYS A 212 15.13 3.79 25.90
N ILE A 213 15.75 2.95 25.08
CA ILE A 213 15.16 2.33 23.90
C ILE A 213 15.14 0.82 24.14
N ASN A 214 13.98 0.18 23.92
CA ASN A 214 13.79 -1.26 24.15
C ASN A 214 14.35 -1.75 25.50
N ARG A 215 14.06 -0.99 26.57
CA ARG A 215 14.48 -1.26 27.96
C ARG A 215 16.02 -1.29 28.14
N THR A 216 16.76 -0.60 27.29
CA THR A 216 18.23 -0.52 27.30
C THR A 216 18.65 0.93 27.38
N LYS A 217 19.60 1.25 28.27
CA LYS A 217 20.06 2.63 28.47
C LYS A 217 20.82 3.16 27.26
N VAL A 218 20.50 4.38 26.87
CA VAL A 218 21.04 5.08 25.71
C VAL A 218 21.10 6.58 25.98
N ILE A 219 22.02 7.27 25.31
CA ILE A 219 22.10 8.73 25.26
C ILE A 219 22.12 9.19 23.80
N PHE A 220 21.78 10.45 23.57
CA PHE A 220 22.09 11.13 22.31
C PHE A 220 23.34 11.99 22.49
N ALA A 221 24.41 11.66 21.77
CA ALA A 221 25.71 12.32 21.87
C ALA A 221 26.00 13.13 20.61
N LYS A 222 26.64 14.29 20.79
CA LYS A 222 26.99 15.20 19.69
C LYS A 222 28.30 14.80 19.00
N ALA A 223 28.45 15.15 17.74
CA ALA A 223 29.73 15.08 17.03
C ALA A 223 30.84 15.76 17.86
N GLY A 224 32.02 15.17 17.90
CA GLY A 224 33.13 15.62 18.74
C GLY A 224 33.11 15.09 20.19
N THR A 225 32.06 14.37 20.60
CA THR A 225 32.01 13.78 21.95
C THR A 225 32.99 12.62 22.07
N SER A 226 33.76 12.57 23.16
CA SER A 226 34.70 11.46 23.42
C SER A 226 33.98 10.20 23.90
N LEU A 227 34.17 9.10 23.19
CA LEU A 227 33.69 7.75 23.55
C LEU A 227 34.29 7.29 24.88
N LEU A 228 35.59 7.52 25.10
CA LEU A 228 36.25 7.26 26.39
C LEU A 228 35.65 8.10 27.52
N GLY A 229 35.24 9.34 27.24
CA GLY A 229 34.53 10.20 28.19
C GLY A 229 33.16 9.63 28.58
N ILE A 230 32.37 9.20 27.59
CA ILE A 230 31.07 8.54 27.81
C ILE A 230 31.26 7.26 28.64
N ALA A 231 32.23 6.42 28.26
CA ALA A 231 32.56 5.18 28.95
C ALA A 231 32.81 5.39 30.45
N LYS A 232 33.64 6.39 30.80
CA LYS A 232 33.91 6.76 32.20
C LYS A 232 32.68 7.31 32.92
N GLN A 233 31.88 8.15 32.25
CA GLN A 233 30.69 8.76 32.85
C GLN A 233 29.64 7.70 33.26
N PHE A 234 29.48 6.66 32.45
CA PHE A 234 28.47 5.62 32.66
C PHE A 234 29.02 4.34 33.32
N ASP A 235 30.28 4.35 33.75
CA ASP A 235 30.97 3.19 34.37
C ASP A 235 30.94 1.94 33.47
N VAL A 236 31.23 2.12 32.18
CA VAL A 236 31.32 1.08 31.16
C VAL A 236 32.73 1.09 30.59
N SER A 237 33.38 -0.08 30.44
CA SER A 237 34.68 -0.12 29.76
C SER A 237 34.55 0.33 28.30
N LEU A 238 35.52 1.09 27.78
CA LEU A 238 35.52 1.57 26.39
C LEU A 238 35.23 0.44 25.39
N ARG A 239 35.89 -0.71 25.53
CA ARG A 239 35.66 -1.89 24.69
C ARG A 239 34.20 -2.35 24.62
N HIS A 240 33.51 -2.39 25.76
CA HIS A 240 32.09 -2.74 25.79
C HIS A 240 31.22 -1.63 25.17
N LEU A 241 31.58 -0.36 25.37
CA LEU A 241 30.87 0.75 24.74
C LEU A 241 30.99 0.64 23.20
N LEU A 242 32.17 0.33 22.69
CA LEU A 242 32.40 0.09 21.26
C LEU A 242 31.58 -1.11 20.76
N ASP A 243 31.62 -2.26 21.46
CA ASP A 243 30.82 -3.46 21.13
C ASP A 243 29.31 -3.17 21.09
N PHE A 244 28.78 -2.41 22.04
CA PHE A 244 27.35 -2.14 22.11
C PHE A 244 26.83 -1.26 20.96
N ASN A 245 27.73 -0.53 20.30
CA ASN A 245 27.43 0.42 19.23
C ASN A 245 28.12 0.04 17.91
N GLU A 246 28.65 -1.19 17.82
CA GLU A 246 29.28 -1.73 16.61
C GLU A 246 30.42 -0.83 16.06
N PHE A 247 31.13 -0.12 16.94
CA PHE A 247 32.32 0.65 16.59
C PHE A 247 33.56 -0.25 16.50
N SER A 248 34.49 0.10 15.61
CA SER A 248 35.80 -0.57 15.53
C SER A 248 36.71 -0.14 16.68
N GLU A 249 37.57 -1.04 17.15
CA GLU A 249 38.62 -0.70 18.13
C GLU A 249 39.71 0.21 17.53
N ASP A 250 39.80 0.29 16.20
CA ASP A 250 40.79 1.10 15.48
C ASP A 250 40.29 2.51 15.11
N GLU A 251 39.03 2.84 15.41
CA GLU A 251 38.46 4.18 15.16
C GLU A 251 38.89 5.21 16.21
N ASP A 252 38.94 6.48 15.82
CA ASP A 252 39.22 7.58 16.76
C ASP A 252 38.22 7.56 17.94
N ASP A 253 38.70 7.83 19.15
CA ASP A 253 37.90 7.89 20.39
C ASP A 253 36.86 9.03 20.42
N VAL A 254 36.54 9.64 19.28
CA VAL A 254 35.70 10.83 19.12
C VAL A 254 34.62 10.55 18.08
N LEU A 255 33.36 10.82 18.44
CA LEU A 255 32.23 10.66 17.53
C LEU A 255 32.34 11.59 16.32
N ALA A 256 32.29 11.03 15.11
CA ALA A 256 32.30 11.80 13.87
C ALA A 256 30.98 12.57 13.62
N GLN A 257 29.86 12.07 14.16
CA GLN A 257 28.53 12.64 13.96
C GLN A 257 27.65 12.52 15.20
N ASP A 258 26.59 13.31 15.24
CA ASP A 258 25.50 13.20 16.22
C ASP A 258 24.83 11.82 16.10
N GLN A 259 24.76 11.07 17.20
CA GLN A 259 24.12 9.75 17.18
C GLN A 259 23.68 9.26 18.56
N LEU A 260 22.86 8.21 18.54
CA LEU A 260 22.57 7.40 19.72
C LEU A 260 23.82 6.63 20.13
N VAL A 261 24.07 6.59 21.43
CA VAL A 261 25.13 5.78 22.03
C VAL A 261 24.54 4.95 23.15
N PHE A 262 24.45 3.64 22.92
CA PHE A 262 24.03 2.67 23.90
C PHE A 262 25.13 2.46 24.93
N VAL A 263 24.81 2.76 26.19
CA VAL A 263 25.69 2.51 27.35
C VAL A 263 25.38 1.16 28.00
N GLN A 264 24.46 0.40 27.41
CA GLN A 264 24.15 -0.98 27.75
C GLN A 264 23.92 -1.78 26.47
N ARG A 265 24.25 -3.07 26.50
CA ARG A 265 24.09 -3.94 25.34
C ARG A 265 22.64 -3.97 24.85
N LYS A 266 22.43 -3.68 23.56
CA LYS A 266 21.13 -3.79 22.88
C LYS A 266 20.51 -5.19 23.05
N ARG A 267 19.19 -5.27 22.89
CA ARG A 267 18.46 -6.55 23.01
C ARG A 267 18.66 -7.42 21.77
N ARG A 268 18.45 -8.72 21.91
CA ARG A 268 18.49 -9.66 20.78
C ARG A 268 17.27 -9.55 19.88
N GLU A 269 16.20 -8.96 20.39
CA GLU A 269 14.92 -8.78 19.72
C GLU A 269 14.46 -7.34 19.90
N GLY A 270 13.74 -6.80 18.92
CA GLY A 270 13.13 -5.48 18.96
C GLY A 270 11.82 -5.43 19.76
N PRO A 271 11.31 -4.22 20.03
CA PRO A 271 10.10 -4.02 20.83
C PRO A 271 8.82 -4.39 20.08
N GLN A 272 8.87 -4.46 18.74
CA GLN A 272 7.75 -4.79 17.86
C GLN A 272 8.08 -6.00 17.00
N GLU A 273 7.07 -6.60 16.36
CA GLU A 273 7.26 -7.77 15.49
C GLU A 273 8.14 -7.43 14.27
N PHE A 274 7.93 -6.25 13.68
CA PHE A 274 8.64 -5.79 12.49
C PHE A 274 8.79 -4.27 12.44
N HIS A 275 9.76 -3.82 11.64
CA HIS A 275 10.02 -2.44 11.23
C HIS A 275 9.85 -2.31 9.70
N ILE A 276 9.42 -1.15 9.20
CA ILE A 276 9.33 -0.86 7.75
C ILE A 276 10.43 0.13 7.39
N VAL A 277 11.33 -0.25 6.47
CA VAL A 277 12.51 0.56 6.11
C VAL A 277 12.09 1.91 5.52
N LEU A 278 12.48 3.03 6.13
CA LEU A 278 12.19 4.37 5.63
C LEU A 278 13.28 4.88 4.66
N PRO A 279 13.00 5.93 3.86
CA PRO A 279 14.01 6.56 3.01
C PRO A 279 15.26 6.99 3.77
N GLY A 280 16.42 6.51 3.29
CA GLY A 280 17.72 6.89 3.83
C GLY A 280 18.09 6.24 5.16
N GLU A 281 17.28 5.31 5.68
CA GLU A 281 17.67 4.49 6.83
C GLU A 281 18.58 3.33 6.42
N THR A 282 19.60 3.09 7.24
CA THR A 282 20.47 1.92 7.17
C THR A 282 20.08 0.87 8.20
N LEU A 283 20.55 -0.37 8.07
CA LEU A 283 20.41 -1.40 9.11
C LEU A 283 20.99 -0.95 10.46
N TYR A 284 22.07 -0.16 10.44
CA TYR A 284 22.62 0.43 11.65
C TYR A 284 21.63 1.41 12.29
N ASP A 285 21.03 2.31 11.51
CA ASP A 285 20.01 3.25 12.01
C ASP A 285 18.83 2.54 12.67
N ILE A 286 18.32 1.49 12.02
CA ILE A 286 17.19 0.68 12.50
C ILE A 286 17.58 -0.07 13.76
N SER A 287 18.79 -0.64 13.80
CA SER A 287 19.35 -1.29 14.98
C SER A 287 19.38 -0.33 16.19
N GLN A 288 19.79 0.92 15.96
CA GLN A 288 19.87 1.96 16.99
C GLN A 288 18.47 2.41 17.45
N SER A 289 17.57 2.73 16.52
CA SER A 289 16.23 3.24 16.83
C SER A 289 15.33 2.20 17.50
N GLU A 290 15.43 0.93 17.11
CA GLU A 290 14.66 -0.18 17.69
C GLU A 290 15.37 -0.83 18.90
N GLY A 291 16.62 -0.46 19.18
CA GLY A 291 17.40 -0.99 20.30
C GLY A 291 17.63 -2.51 20.21
N ILE A 292 17.74 -3.03 18.99
CA ILE A 292 18.09 -4.42 18.66
C ILE A 292 19.54 -4.49 18.20
N ARG A 293 20.27 -5.56 18.52
CA ARG A 293 21.64 -5.74 18.02
C ARG A 293 21.66 -5.88 16.50
N LEU A 294 22.61 -5.21 15.84
CA LEU A 294 22.72 -5.23 14.39
C LEU A 294 22.87 -6.66 13.85
N GLU A 295 23.74 -7.45 14.47
CA GLU A 295 23.93 -8.87 14.14
C GLU A 295 22.62 -9.67 14.21
N ASN A 296 21.81 -9.43 15.25
CA ASN A 296 20.52 -10.10 15.41
C ASN A 296 19.52 -9.66 14.33
N LEU A 297 19.45 -8.36 14.04
CA LEU A 297 18.61 -7.83 12.97
C LEU A 297 18.95 -8.46 11.61
N ILE A 298 20.24 -8.54 11.28
CA ILE A 298 20.74 -9.18 10.05
C ILE A 298 20.35 -10.67 10.01
N ASN A 299 20.59 -11.39 11.11
CA ASN A 299 20.33 -12.83 11.20
C ASN A 299 18.84 -13.17 11.13
N LEU A 300 17.96 -12.38 11.78
CA LEU A 300 16.51 -12.56 11.70
C LEU A 300 16.02 -12.37 10.27
N ASN A 301 16.60 -11.42 9.54
CA ASN A 301 16.17 -11.06 8.17
C ASN A 301 16.95 -11.76 7.06
N ARG A 302 17.81 -12.72 7.39
CA ARG A 302 18.59 -13.51 6.42
C ARG A 302 19.42 -12.64 5.48
N LEU A 303 19.84 -11.46 5.92
CA LEU A 303 20.57 -10.49 5.10
C LEU A 303 22.05 -10.83 4.98
N GLN A 304 22.63 -11.47 6.01
CA GLN A 304 24.08 -11.68 6.14
C GLN A 304 24.87 -10.43 5.68
N ASP A 305 25.82 -10.58 4.77
CA ASP A 305 26.62 -9.48 4.19
C ASP A 305 26.11 -9.04 2.81
N GLN A 306 24.85 -9.33 2.47
CA GLN A 306 24.31 -9.08 1.12
C GLN A 306 24.05 -7.59 0.85
N GLY A 307 23.91 -6.77 1.88
CA GLY A 307 23.76 -5.32 1.80
C GLY A 307 22.52 -4.78 2.52
N GLU A 308 22.20 -3.51 2.25
CA GLU A 308 21.08 -2.81 2.85
C GLU A 308 19.74 -3.25 2.23
N PRO A 309 18.66 -3.36 3.03
CA PRO A 309 17.33 -3.66 2.53
C PRO A 309 16.76 -2.46 1.75
N ALA A 310 15.87 -2.74 0.81
CA ALA A 310 15.22 -1.71 0.03
C ALA A 310 14.21 -0.94 0.89
N ILE A 311 14.05 0.36 0.60
CA ILE A 311 13.02 1.20 1.21
C ILE A 311 11.64 0.53 1.06
N GLY A 312 10.84 0.52 2.13
CA GLY A 312 9.51 -0.08 2.20
C GLY A 312 9.50 -1.58 2.53
N GLU A 313 10.66 -2.24 2.57
CA GLU A 313 10.75 -3.63 3.00
C GLU A 313 10.43 -3.78 4.49
N LYS A 314 9.93 -4.97 4.85
CA LYS A 314 9.64 -5.32 6.25
C LYS A 314 10.82 -6.06 6.85
N LEU A 315 11.40 -5.51 7.92
CA LEU A 315 12.40 -6.19 8.74
C LEU A 315 11.77 -6.76 10.00
N TYR A 316 11.90 -8.07 10.20
CA TYR A 316 11.48 -8.76 11.40
C TYR A 316 12.46 -8.49 12.55
N LEU A 317 11.93 -8.17 13.72
CA LEU A 317 12.74 -7.82 14.89
C LEU A 317 12.63 -8.85 16.03
N GLN A 318 11.68 -9.77 15.99
CA GLN A 318 11.46 -10.78 17.03
C GLN A 318 11.70 -12.20 16.51
N ASP A 319 10.94 -12.59 15.48
CA ASP A 319 11.02 -13.90 14.85
C ASP A 319 11.85 -13.88 13.55
N LYS A 320 12.31 -15.05 13.10
CA LYS A 320 13.01 -15.16 11.81
C LYS A 320 12.05 -14.81 10.67
N ALA A 321 12.52 -13.95 9.75
CA ALA A 321 11.81 -13.61 8.54
C ALA A 321 11.56 -14.87 7.69
N PRO A 322 10.38 -14.97 7.05
CA PRO A 322 10.04 -16.09 6.17
C PRO A 322 10.99 -16.14 4.97
N GLU A 323 11.36 -14.97 4.44
CA GLU A 323 12.25 -14.79 3.30
C GLU A 323 13.21 -13.61 3.52
N MET A 324 14.24 -13.51 2.68
CA MET A 324 15.19 -12.40 2.70
C MET A 324 14.51 -11.17 2.06
N PRO A 325 14.57 -9.97 2.67
CA PRO A 325 14.02 -8.77 2.06
C PRO A 325 14.81 -8.36 0.82
N LYS A 326 14.18 -7.62 -0.08
CA LYS A 326 14.85 -7.09 -1.28
C LYS A 326 15.95 -6.13 -0.86
N LEU A 327 17.04 -6.09 -1.62
CA LEU A 327 18.16 -5.20 -1.32
C LEU A 327 18.02 -3.88 -2.06
N ALA A 328 18.46 -2.79 -1.45
CA ALA A 328 18.38 -1.45 -2.03
C ALA A 328 19.09 -1.36 -3.39
N LYS A 329 20.20 -2.09 -3.56
CA LYS A 329 20.97 -2.15 -4.82
C LYS A 329 20.19 -2.79 -5.98
N ASP A 330 19.20 -3.62 -5.68
CA ASP A 330 18.40 -4.34 -6.68
C ASP A 330 17.11 -3.58 -7.04
N VAL A 331 16.92 -2.39 -6.46
CA VAL A 331 15.72 -1.55 -6.61
C VAL A 331 16.12 -0.20 -7.22
N VAL A 332 15.40 0.22 -8.26
CA VAL A 332 15.62 1.53 -8.90
C VAL A 332 14.68 2.55 -8.26
N TYR A 333 15.24 3.41 -7.41
CA TYR A 333 14.50 4.54 -6.85
C TYR A 333 14.36 5.65 -7.88
N VAL A 334 13.13 6.05 -8.15
CA VAL A 334 12.85 7.14 -9.08
C VAL A 334 12.49 8.34 -8.24
N ALA A 335 13.35 9.37 -8.23
CA ALA A 335 13.06 10.60 -7.53
C ALA A 335 11.71 11.15 -8.04
N PRO A 336 10.80 11.60 -7.16
CA PRO A 336 9.61 12.27 -7.61
C PRO A 336 10.05 13.46 -8.47
N THR A 337 9.61 13.51 -9.72
CA THR A 337 9.74 14.72 -10.53
C THR A 337 9.11 15.86 -9.73
N PRO A 338 9.79 17.02 -9.54
CA PRO A 338 9.17 18.15 -8.86
C PRO A 338 7.88 18.48 -9.60
N VAL A 339 6.76 18.17 -8.96
CA VAL A 339 5.44 18.51 -9.48
C VAL A 339 5.43 20.04 -9.53
N PRO A 340 5.28 20.69 -10.71
CA PRO A 340 5.06 22.13 -10.73
C PRO A 340 3.84 22.43 -9.85
N PRO A 341 3.89 23.48 -9.01
CA PRO A 341 2.84 23.74 -8.03
C PRO A 341 1.49 23.76 -8.73
N VAL A 342 0.62 22.82 -8.35
CA VAL A 342 -0.74 22.74 -8.86
C VAL A 342 -1.42 24.04 -8.46
N VAL A 343 -1.69 24.89 -9.45
CA VAL A 343 -2.54 26.07 -9.28
C VAL A 343 -3.95 25.57 -9.03
N VAL A 344 -4.34 25.51 -7.77
CA VAL A 344 -5.71 25.22 -7.35
C VAL A 344 -6.60 26.40 -7.79
N PRO A 345 -7.66 26.19 -8.59
CA PRO A 345 -8.58 27.28 -8.91
C PRO A 345 -9.37 27.67 -7.66
N THR A 346 -9.40 28.98 -7.41
CA THR A 346 -10.12 29.68 -6.34
C THR A 346 -11.58 29.23 -6.20
N PRO A 347 -12.04 28.83 -4.99
CA PRO A 347 -13.46 28.77 -4.68
C PRO A 347 -13.97 30.17 -4.33
N THR A 348 -15.07 30.57 -4.98
CA THR A 348 -15.83 31.79 -4.69
C THR A 348 -16.32 31.81 -3.24
N GLN A 349 -16.23 32.99 -2.63
CA GLN A 349 -16.41 33.32 -1.22
C GLN A 349 -17.75 32.88 -0.59
N ILE A 350 -17.65 32.26 0.59
CA ILE A 350 -18.53 32.53 1.74
C ILE A 350 -17.59 32.72 2.97
N THR A 351 -17.69 33.89 3.60
CA THR A 351 -16.91 34.41 4.74
C THR A 351 -17.34 33.80 6.11
N PRO A 352 -16.73 34.17 7.26
CA PRO A 352 -15.42 33.73 7.74
C PRO A 352 -15.52 33.13 9.16
N ALA A 353 -14.77 32.08 9.46
CA ALA A 353 -14.43 31.73 10.84
C ALA A 353 -13.03 31.14 10.90
N ASN A 354 -12.19 31.76 11.72
CA ASN A 354 -10.81 31.42 12.01
C ASN A 354 -10.56 29.92 12.16
N SER A 355 -9.48 29.43 11.56
CA SER A 355 -8.47 28.70 12.33
C SER A 355 -7.14 28.67 11.56
N SER A 356 -6.13 29.18 12.25
CA SER A 356 -4.72 29.06 11.92
C SER A 356 -4.36 27.58 11.70
N ALA A 357 -3.57 27.29 10.67
CA ALA A 357 -3.03 25.96 10.47
C ALA A 357 -2.02 25.66 11.58
N THR A 358 -2.43 24.87 12.59
CA THR A 358 -1.52 24.40 13.63
C THR A 358 -0.81 23.13 13.16
N ALA A 359 0.51 23.05 13.36
CA ALA A 359 1.28 21.83 13.15
C ALA A 359 0.81 20.75 14.15
N GLY A 360 0.48 19.55 13.64
CA GLY A 360 0.08 18.41 14.45
C GLY A 360 1.26 17.80 15.20
N THR A 361 1.06 17.40 16.45
CA THR A 361 2.01 16.64 17.28
C THR A 361 1.57 15.18 17.33
N ILE A 362 2.50 14.22 17.30
CA ILE A 362 2.18 12.80 17.46
C ILE A 362 2.19 12.43 18.95
N HIS A 363 1.13 11.75 19.39
CA HIS A 363 1.00 11.17 20.73
C HIS A 363 0.95 9.64 20.64
N ILE A 364 1.86 8.96 21.33
CA ILE A 364 1.89 7.50 21.42
C ILE A 364 1.08 7.05 22.63
N VAL A 365 0.05 6.23 22.41
CA VAL A 365 -0.86 5.73 23.45
C VAL A 365 -0.09 4.87 24.46
N SER A 366 -0.08 5.28 25.72
CA SER A 366 0.54 4.55 26.82
C SER A 366 -0.40 3.50 27.43
N GLU A 367 0.18 2.60 28.23
CA GLU A 367 -0.59 1.58 28.94
C GLU A 367 -1.66 2.23 29.84
N LYS A 368 -2.93 1.82 29.67
CA LYS A 368 -4.13 2.33 30.36
C LYS A 368 -4.62 3.73 29.92
N GLU A 369 -4.08 4.34 28.86
CA GLU A 369 -4.68 5.54 28.26
C GLU A 369 -5.93 5.20 27.43
N THR A 370 -6.92 6.10 27.48
CA THR A 370 -8.17 6.04 26.71
C THR A 370 -8.32 7.30 25.86
N LEU A 371 -9.19 7.27 24.84
CA LEU A 371 -9.49 8.47 24.05
C LEU A 371 -9.88 9.66 24.93
N PHE A 372 -10.63 9.41 26.02
CA PHE A 372 -11.06 10.46 26.95
C PHE A 372 -9.89 11.04 27.75
N SER A 373 -8.98 10.21 28.28
CA SER A 373 -7.81 10.71 29.03
C SER A 373 -6.84 11.48 28.12
N ILE A 374 -6.70 11.05 26.86
CA ILE A 374 -5.83 11.71 25.87
C ILE A 374 -6.46 13.03 25.41
N ALA A 375 -7.75 13.04 25.05
CA ALA A 375 -8.45 14.25 24.67
C ALA A 375 -8.39 15.32 25.78
N LYS A 376 -8.61 14.91 27.04
CA LYS A 376 -8.47 15.78 28.21
C LYS A 376 -7.03 16.31 28.40
N LYS A 377 -6.01 15.47 28.20
CA LYS A 377 -4.59 15.85 28.31
C LYS A 377 -4.20 16.95 27.33
N TYR A 378 -4.75 16.90 26.11
CA TYR A 378 -4.47 17.87 25.06
C TYR A 378 -5.52 18.98 24.94
N SER A 379 -6.51 19.01 25.83
CA SER A 379 -7.60 20.00 25.84
C SER A 379 -8.39 20.06 24.51
N ILE A 380 -8.64 18.89 23.93
CA ILE A 380 -9.45 18.67 22.72
C ILE A 380 -10.65 17.77 23.03
N THR A 381 -11.60 17.62 22.10
CA THR A 381 -12.69 16.65 22.25
C THR A 381 -12.30 15.27 21.74
N VAL A 382 -13.03 14.23 22.20
CA VAL A 382 -12.84 12.86 21.71
C VAL A 382 -13.20 12.77 20.23
N GLU A 383 -14.21 13.50 19.80
CA GLU A 383 -14.67 13.57 18.42
C GLU A 383 -13.58 14.14 17.49
N GLN A 384 -12.92 15.24 17.91
CA GLN A 384 -11.78 15.81 17.17
C GLN A 384 -10.62 14.82 17.07
N LEU A 385 -10.27 14.18 18.20
CA LEU A 385 -9.21 13.17 18.23
C LEU A 385 -9.49 11.99 17.28
N LYS A 386 -10.74 11.54 17.23
CA LYS A 386 -11.18 10.46 16.34
C LYS A 386 -11.19 10.88 14.88
N GLU A 387 -11.62 12.10 14.60
CA GLU A 387 -11.69 12.64 13.24
C GLU A 387 -10.29 12.74 12.62
N TRP A 388 -9.32 13.32 13.34
CA TRP A 388 -7.94 13.47 12.86
C TRP A 388 -7.25 12.13 12.59
N ASN A 389 -7.60 11.12 13.37
CA ASN A 389 -6.97 9.79 13.30
C ASN A 389 -7.86 8.73 12.63
N LYS A 390 -8.97 9.16 12.02
CA LYS A 390 -9.94 8.29 11.32
C LYS A 390 -10.38 7.07 12.16
N LEU A 391 -10.58 7.27 13.46
CA LEU A 391 -10.92 6.19 14.40
C LEU A 391 -12.42 5.85 14.33
N ALA A 392 -12.74 4.62 13.93
CA ALA A 392 -14.11 4.13 13.85
C ALA A 392 -14.75 3.83 15.22
N GLY A 393 -13.95 3.65 16.27
CA GLY A 393 -14.39 3.22 17.60
C GLY A 393 -13.63 3.90 18.73
N ASN A 394 -13.80 3.39 19.96
CA ASN A 394 -13.14 3.94 21.15
C ASN A 394 -11.95 3.10 21.64
N GLU A 395 -11.65 2.01 20.93
CA GLU A 395 -10.53 1.13 21.25
C GLU A 395 -9.22 1.76 20.80
N LEU A 396 -8.25 1.79 21.71
CA LEU A 396 -6.89 2.21 21.45
C LEU A 396 -5.93 1.07 21.80
N LYS A 397 -4.92 0.88 20.96
CA LYS A 397 -3.84 -0.07 21.24
C LYS A 397 -2.68 0.67 21.91
N VAL A 398 -2.07 0.06 22.91
CA VAL A 398 -0.83 0.58 23.49
C VAL A 398 0.23 0.64 22.39
N GLY A 399 0.92 1.78 22.28
CA GLY A 399 1.85 2.06 21.18
C GLY A 399 1.21 2.66 19.92
N GLN A 400 -0.11 2.80 19.86
CA GLN A 400 -0.78 3.44 18.72
C GLN A 400 -0.44 4.94 18.66
N GLU A 401 -0.09 5.42 17.47
CA GLU A 401 0.16 6.83 17.22
C GLU A 401 -1.13 7.58 16.91
N LEU A 402 -1.31 8.73 17.56
CA LEU A 402 -2.42 9.65 17.33
C LEU A 402 -1.87 11.03 16.99
N VAL A 403 -2.28 11.57 15.85
CA VAL A 403 -2.04 12.95 15.43
C VAL A 403 -2.96 13.87 16.24
N ILE A 404 -2.36 14.83 16.93
CA ILE A 404 -3.01 15.82 17.78
C ILE A 404 -2.72 17.21 17.23
N TYR A 405 -3.75 17.93 16.78
CA TYR A 405 -3.61 19.36 16.50
C TYR A 405 -3.91 20.14 17.77
N LYS A 406 -2.98 21.01 18.20
CA LYS A 406 -3.28 21.98 19.26
C LYS A 406 -4.14 23.10 18.67
N ASN A 407 -5.13 23.56 19.41
CA ASN A 407 -5.78 24.83 19.13
C ASN A 407 -4.93 25.99 19.66
#